data_AF-A0A955HR65-F1
#
_entry.id   AF-A0A955HR65-F1
#
_cell.length_a   1.000
_cell.length_b   1.000
_cell.length_c   1.000
_cell.angle_alpha   90.00
_cell.angle_beta   90.00
_cell.angle_gamma   90.00
#
_symmetry.space_group_name_H-M   'P 1'
#
loop_
_entity.id
_entity.type
_entity.pdbx_description
1 polymer ?
#
loop_
_entity_poly.entity_id
_entity_poly.type
_entity_poly.pdbx_seq_one_letter_code
_entity_poly.pdbx_strand_id
1 'polypeptide(L)'
;MKQIRSSTIGISLLTFVAYIFTRLSITKPYALHFTLLLLLGLIMHQFANKEKTIQDKKFIFLLTLFIIMLVGSTGWFLSPFFFVLYLVGIYLAFVIDLPASIAYVITLVILFSFNIGEIDIIYDFLIVLSLLTVIPLSMYLRSKYLELKEQTKEILIIEEGSKKELSKIEKILSNKISHFVIDIKEPINDVKQIAYLLDKTNSKEEIKKYQTRIIALAENAIRQLKTFETTVTGRKILERYATPQGQREDQKESESSETTKA
;
A
#
# COMPACT_ATOMS: atom_id res chain seq x y z
N MET A 1 -8.04 2.65 23.83
CA MET A 1 -7.13 2.76 25.00
C MET A 1 -7.02 1.50 25.86
N LYS A 2 -8.10 0.76 26.17
CA LYS A 2 -8.05 -0.42 27.08
C LYS A 2 -7.11 -1.54 26.59
N GLN A 3 -7.04 -1.77 25.28
CA GLN A 3 -6.21 -2.83 24.69
C GLN A 3 -4.70 -2.54 24.77
N ILE A 4 -4.29 -1.27 24.67
CA ILE A 4 -2.88 -0.84 24.76
C ILE A 4 -2.34 -1.13 26.16
N ARG A 5 -3.12 -0.75 27.19
CA ARG A 5 -2.75 -0.98 28.60
C ARG A 5 -2.54 -2.47 28.90
N SER A 6 -3.37 -3.34 28.33
CA SER A 6 -3.24 -4.78 28.54
C SER A 6 -1.95 -5.35 27.95
N SER A 7 -1.53 -4.90 26.76
CA SER A 7 -0.28 -5.37 26.14
C SER A 7 0.95 -4.91 26.91
N THR A 8 0.98 -3.64 27.35
CA THR A 8 2.09 -3.08 28.13
C THR A 8 2.32 -3.86 29.42
N ILE A 9 1.25 -4.09 30.20
CA ILE A 9 1.33 -4.87 31.44
C ILE A 9 1.78 -6.31 31.15
N GLY A 10 1.27 -6.91 30.08
CA GLY A 10 1.63 -8.27 29.68
C GLY A 10 3.13 -8.43 29.41
N ILE A 11 3.76 -7.49 28.71
CA ILE A 11 5.20 -7.58 28.37
C ILE A 11 6.08 -7.36 29.61
N SER A 12 5.74 -6.38 30.45
CA SER A 12 6.47 -6.18 31.71
C SER A 12 6.39 -7.40 32.61
N LEU A 13 5.18 -7.98 32.77
CA LEU A 13 4.99 -9.19 33.54
C LEU A 13 5.75 -10.38 32.95
N LEU A 14 5.69 -10.57 31.63
CA LEU A 14 6.41 -11.61 30.92
C LEU A 14 7.92 -11.51 31.16
N THR A 15 8.48 -10.30 31.04
CA THR A 15 9.91 -10.04 31.22
C THR A 15 10.33 -10.32 32.66
N PHE A 16 9.52 -9.89 33.63
CA PHE A 16 9.73 -10.17 35.03
C PHE A 16 9.72 -11.68 35.33
N VAL A 17 8.72 -12.41 34.83
CA VAL A 17 8.61 -13.86 35.03
C VAL A 17 9.78 -14.60 34.39
N ALA A 18 10.16 -14.26 33.16
CA ALA A 18 11.31 -14.87 32.48
C ALA A 18 12.62 -14.63 33.24
N TYR A 19 12.78 -13.43 33.82
CA TYR A 19 13.93 -13.10 34.66
C TYR A 19 13.99 -13.94 35.93
N ILE A 20 12.90 -14.00 36.70
CA ILE A 20 12.85 -14.84 37.91
C ILE A 20 13.07 -16.31 37.55
N PHE A 21 12.45 -16.79 36.47
CA PHE A 21 12.59 -18.17 36.01
C PHE A 21 14.03 -18.53 35.62
N THR A 22 14.80 -17.62 35.03
CA THR A 22 16.19 -17.91 34.64
C THR A 22 17.20 -17.74 35.77
N ARG A 23 16.86 -16.97 36.81
CA ARG A 23 17.73 -16.76 37.98
C ARG A 23 17.53 -17.79 39.09
N LEU A 24 16.39 -18.47 39.13
CA LEU A 24 16.12 -19.48 40.16
C LEU A 24 17.12 -20.65 40.05
N SER A 25 17.82 -20.98 41.13
CA SER A 25 18.87 -22.02 41.14
C SER A 25 18.38 -23.40 40.68
N ILE A 26 17.09 -23.71 40.90
CA ILE A 26 16.46 -24.99 40.55
C ILE A 26 16.27 -25.13 39.03
N THR A 27 15.89 -24.04 38.36
CA THR A 27 15.59 -24.04 36.91
C THR A 27 16.81 -23.70 36.06
N LYS A 28 17.83 -23.06 36.62
CA LYS A 28 19.06 -22.64 35.92
C LYS A 28 19.70 -23.76 35.06
N PRO A 29 19.88 -25.01 35.53
CA PRO A 29 20.44 -26.08 34.70
C PRO A 29 19.58 -26.46 33.49
N TYR A 30 18.26 -26.26 33.60
CA TYR A 30 17.29 -26.60 32.58
C TYR A 30 16.91 -25.41 31.69
N ALA A 31 17.37 -24.19 32.00
CA ALA A 31 16.98 -22.98 31.28
C ALA A 31 17.22 -23.09 29.77
N LEU A 32 18.37 -23.64 29.36
CA LEU A 32 18.69 -23.84 27.94
C LEU A 32 17.76 -24.85 27.26
N HIS A 33 17.38 -25.93 27.96
CA HIS A 33 16.42 -26.91 27.46
C HIS A 33 15.03 -26.28 27.25
N PHE A 34 14.59 -25.42 28.19
CA PHE A 34 13.34 -24.67 28.04
C PHE A 34 13.39 -23.67 26.88
N THR A 35 14.52 -22.97 26.70
CA THR A 35 14.71 -22.07 25.55
C THR A 35 14.62 -22.83 24.23
N LEU A 36 15.22 -24.03 24.15
CA LEU A 36 15.14 -24.88 22.95
C LEU A 36 13.72 -25.41 22.70
N LEU A 37 12.99 -25.75 23.77
CA LEU A 37 11.58 -26.13 23.68
C LEU A 37 10.72 -24.95 23.18
N LEU A 38 10.98 -23.73 23.64
CA LEU A 38 10.32 -22.52 23.13
C LEU A 38 10.61 -22.28 21.64
N LEU A 39 11.84 -22.52 21.19
CA LEU A 39 12.20 -22.44 19.77
C LEU A 39 11.41 -23.44 18.93
N LEU A 40 11.34 -24.71 19.37
CA LEU A 40 10.51 -25.72 18.72
C LEU A 40 9.03 -25.31 18.70
N GLY A 41 8.54 -24.76 19.81
CA GLY A 41 7.18 -24.22 19.90
C GLY A 41 6.92 -23.09 18.91
N LEU A 42 7.86 -22.16 18.73
CA LEU A 42 7.79 -21.08 17.74
C LEU A 42 7.72 -21.62 16.31
N ILE A 43 8.59 -22.57 15.98
CA ILE A 43 8.62 -23.22 14.66
C ILE A 43 7.29 -23.93 14.40
N MET A 44 6.82 -24.75 15.34
CA MET A 44 5.53 -25.45 15.24
C MET A 44 4.36 -24.48 15.10
N HIS A 45 4.36 -23.37 15.86
CA HIS A 45 3.34 -22.33 15.75
C HIS A 45 3.31 -21.67 14.36
N GLN A 46 4.49 -21.40 13.79
CA GLN A 46 4.61 -20.83 12.44
C GLN A 46 4.16 -21.82 11.36
N PHE A 47 4.51 -23.10 11.48
CA PHE A 47 4.05 -24.15 10.56
C PHE A 47 2.55 -24.42 10.63
N ALA A 48 1.94 -24.30 11.82
CA ALA A 48 0.51 -24.50 12.01
C ALA A 48 -0.34 -23.32 11.48
N ASN A 49 0.19 -22.10 11.50
CA ASN A 49 -0.55 -20.89 11.13
C ASN A 49 -0.03 -20.27 9.82
N LYS A 50 0.10 -21.08 8.75
CA LYS A 50 0.66 -20.64 7.45
C LYS A 50 0.00 -19.40 6.84
N GLU A 51 -1.26 -19.11 7.16
CA GLU A 51 -2.01 -17.97 6.62
C GLU A 51 -2.08 -16.75 7.54
N LYS A 52 -1.64 -16.85 8.80
CA LYS A 52 -1.68 -15.70 9.71
C LYS A 52 -0.42 -14.86 9.57
N THR A 53 -0.63 -13.60 9.26
CA THR A 53 0.40 -12.55 9.21
C THR A 53 1.24 -12.54 10.49
N ILE A 54 2.53 -12.22 10.36
CA ILE A 54 3.55 -12.05 11.42
C ILE A 54 3.11 -11.12 12.58
N GLN A 55 1.96 -10.46 12.46
CA GLN A 55 1.37 -9.55 13.44
C GLN A 55 0.46 -10.24 14.48
N ASP A 56 0.41 -11.58 14.56
CA ASP A 56 -0.30 -12.24 15.65
C ASP A 56 0.36 -11.90 17.01
N LYS A 57 -0.44 -11.33 17.92
CA LYS A 57 -0.01 -10.96 19.26
C LYS A 57 0.63 -12.14 19.99
N LYS A 58 0.03 -13.33 19.88
CA LYS A 58 0.55 -14.53 20.57
C LYS A 58 1.97 -14.87 20.11
N PHE A 59 2.21 -14.77 18.80
CA PHE A 59 3.54 -14.99 18.22
C PHE A 59 4.54 -13.97 18.74
N ILE A 60 4.17 -12.69 18.78
CA ILE A 60 5.04 -11.62 19.30
C ILE A 60 5.40 -11.85 20.77
N PHE A 61 4.43 -12.23 21.61
CA PHE A 61 4.68 -12.57 23.01
C PHE A 61 5.60 -13.78 23.15
N LEU A 62 5.36 -14.84 22.38
CA LEU A 62 6.17 -16.06 22.41
C LEU A 62 7.62 -15.80 21.93
N LEU A 63 7.78 -14.99 20.88
CA LEU A 63 9.07 -14.58 20.35
C LEU A 63 9.85 -13.73 21.36
N THR A 64 9.17 -12.77 21.99
CA THR A 64 9.75 -11.93 23.04
C THR A 64 10.20 -12.78 24.23
N LEU A 65 9.35 -13.72 24.66
CA LEU A 65 9.69 -14.67 25.73
C LEU A 65 10.91 -15.50 25.38
N PHE A 66 10.95 -16.06 24.17
CA PHE A 66 12.08 -16.85 23.68
C PHE A 66 13.39 -16.06 23.72
N ILE A 67 13.39 -14.83 23.22
CA ILE A 67 14.61 -14.00 23.20
C ILE A 67 15.07 -13.67 24.62
N ILE A 68 14.16 -13.28 25.51
CA ILE A 68 14.51 -12.98 26.91
C ILE A 68 15.05 -14.23 27.61
N MET A 69 14.42 -15.38 27.40
CA MET A 69 14.88 -16.68 27.93
C MET A 69 16.25 -17.07 27.37
N LEU A 70 16.51 -16.81 26.09
CA LEU A 70 17.80 -17.06 25.46
C LEU A 70 18.91 -16.23 26.12
N VAL A 71 18.71 -14.92 26.27
CA VAL A 71 19.68 -14.02 26.92
C VAL A 71 19.85 -14.40 28.39
N GLY A 72 18.77 -14.73 29.10
CA GLY A 72 18.83 -15.13 30.49
C GLY A 72 19.56 -16.47 30.71
N SER A 73 19.31 -17.45 29.84
CA SER A 73 19.98 -18.76 29.89
C SER A 73 21.49 -18.69 29.59
N THR A 74 21.93 -17.63 28.90
CA THR A 74 23.33 -17.40 28.52
C THR A 74 24.06 -16.43 29.46
N GLY A 75 23.44 -16.04 30.59
CA GLY A 75 24.10 -15.29 31.64
C GLY A 75 23.79 -13.80 31.70
N TRP A 76 22.68 -13.33 31.11
CA TRP A 76 22.22 -11.94 31.20
C TRP A 76 23.29 -10.92 30.80
N PHE A 77 23.91 -10.23 31.77
CA PHE A 77 24.91 -9.16 31.54
C PHE A 77 26.14 -9.62 30.77
N LEU A 78 26.57 -10.86 30.98
CA LEU A 78 27.72 -11.44 30.28
C LEU A 78 27.34 -12.15 28.99
N SER A 79 26.05 -12.14 28.62
CA SER A 79 25.58 -12.83 27.43
C SER A 79 26.10 -12.13 26.17
N PRO A 80 26.70 -12.85 25.21
CA PRO A 80 27.01 -12.29 23.90
C PRO A 80 25.74 -11.82 23.15
N PHE A 81 24.56 -12.26 23.57
CA PHE A 81 23.26 -11.87 23.01
C PHE A 81 22.61 -10.69 23.72
N PHE A 82 23.30 -10.03 24.66
CA PHE A 82 22.73 -8.91 25.41
C PHE A 82 22.23 -7.78 24.50
N PHE A 83 22.94 -7.49 23.39
CA PHE A 83 22.53 -6.49 22.39
C PHE A 83 21.14 -6.77 21.78
N VAL A 84 20.69 -8.04 21.78
CA VAL A 84 19.39 -8.44 21.25
C VAL A 84 18.26 -7.86 22.11
N LEU A 85 18.46 -7.62 23.41
CA LEU A 85 17.45 -6.97 24.26
C LEU A 85 17.15 -5.54 23.80
N TYR A 86 18.15 -4.81 23.30
CA TYR A 86 17.96 -3.49 22.70
C TYR A 86 17.10 -3.58 21.45
N LEU A 87 17.40 -4.55 20.58
CA LEU A 87 16.63 -4.81 19.37
C LEU A 87 15.19 -5.20 19.69
N VAL A 88 14.95 -6.00 20.75
CA VAL A 88 13.60 -6.31 21.23
C VAL A 88 12.87 -5.05 21.67
N GLY A 89 13.52 -4.16 22.42
CA GLY A 89 12.91 -2.89 22.81
C GLY A 89 12.49 -2.04 21.61
N ILE A 90 13.36 -1.92 20.60
CA ILE A 90 13.03 -1.21 19.35
C ILE A 90 11.89 -1.94 18.62
N TYR A 91 12.00 -3.25 18.44
CA TYR A 91 11.02 -4.09 17.76
C TYR A 91 9.62 -3.95 18.39
N LEU A 92 9.52 -3.98 19.72
CA LEU A 92 8.27 -3.80 20.45
C LEU A 92 7.64 -2.42 20.22
N ALA A 93 8.47 -1.38 20.05
CA ALA A 93 7.99 -0.03 19.76
C ALA A 93 7.33 0.05 18.38
N PHE A 94 7.78 -0.77 17.42
CA PHE A 94 7.23 -0.83 16.06
C PHE A 94 6.01 -1.73 15.95
N VAL A 95 6.08 -2.92 16.57
CA VAL A 95 5.09 -3.98 16.35
C VAL A 95 3.90 -3.87 17.29
N ILE A 96 4.12 -3.50 18.55
CA ILE A 96 3.04 -3.34 19.52
C ILE A 96 2.74 -1.86 19.70
N ASP A 97 3.51 -1.18 20.56
CA ASP A 97 3.26 0.21 20.93
C ASP A 97 4.48 0.80 21.66
N LEU A 98 4.68 2.11 21.54
CA LEU A 98 5.79 2.83 22.17
C LEU A 98 5.76 2.70 23.71
N PRO A 99 4.60 2.87 24.39
CA PRO A 99 4.50 2.59 25.82
C PRO A 99 4.93 1.17 26.22
N ALA A 100 4.71 0.17 25.35
CA ALA A 100 5.07 -1.21 25.64
C ALA A 100 6.60 -1.42 25.61
N SER A 101 7.27 -0.79 24.65
CA SER A 101 8.74 -0.73 24.60
C SER A 101 9.32 0.01 25.81
N ILE A 102 8.78 1.17 26.17
CA ILE A 102 9.23 1.94 27.35
C ILE A 102 9.07 1.09 28.62
N ALA A 103 7.92 0.46 28.81
CA ALA A 103 7.68 -0.39 29.98
C ALA A 103 8.64 -1.59 30.03
N TYR A 104 8.94 -2.21 28.87
CA TYR A 104 9.94 -3.27 28.75
C TYR A 104 11.34 -2.80 29.18
N VAL A 105 11.81 -1.67 28.64
CA VAL A 105 13.12 -1.08 28.98
C VAL A 105 13.19 -0.74 30.46
N ILE A 106 12.18 -0.08 31.03
CA ILE A 106 12.11 0.25 32.46
C ILE A 106 12.15 -1.02 33.31
N THR A 107 11.40 -2.04 32.91
CA THR A 107 11.38 -3.33 33.63
C THR A 107 12.77 -3.95 33.62
N LEU A 108 13.47 -3.97 32.49
CA LEU A 108 14.85 -4.46 32.41
C LEU A 108 15.82 -3.64 33.27
N VAL A 109 15.73 -2.30 33.23
CA VAL A 109 16.57 -1.42 34.07
C VAL A 109 16.37 -1.73 35.55
N ILE A 110 15.12 -1.91 35.99
CA ILE A 110 14.81 -2.26 37.39
C ILE A 110 15.39 -3.63 37.74
N LEU A 111 15.17 -4.65 36.89
CA LEU A 111 15.66 -6.01 37.13
C LEU A 111 17.18 -6.09 37.16
N PHE A 112 17.85 -5.36 36.28
CA PHE A 112 19.29 -5.29 36.17
C PHE A 112 19.95 -4.48 37.29
N SER A 113 19.26 -3.47 37.82
CA SER A 113 19.73 -2.72 38.99
C SER A 113 19.98 -3.63 40.21
N PHE A 114 19.26 -4.74 40.33
CA PHE A 114 19.46 -5.70 41.43
C PHE A 114 20.73 -6.56 41.30
N ASN A 115 21.38 -6.58 40.14
CA ASN A 115 22.59 -7.40 39.91
C ASN A 115 23.86 -6.55 39.79
N ILE A 116 23.78 -5.24 40.04
CA ILE A 116 24.94 -4.35 39.98
C ILE A 116 25.94 -4.79 41.05
N GLY A 117 27.19 -5.02 40.64
CA GLY A 117 28.28 -5.39 41.55
C GLY A 117 28.61 -6.88 41.60
N GLU A 118 28.00 -7.71 40.74
CA GLU A 118 28.45 -9.11 40.56
C GLU A 118 29.82 -9.19 39.89
N ILE A 119 30.20 -8.20 39.06
CA ILE A 119 31.45 -8.22 38.27
C ILE A 119 32.21 -6.91 38.46
N ASP A 120 31.70 -5.80 37.92
CA ASP A 120 32.28 -4.47 38.02
C ASP A 120 31.16 -3.43 38.00
N ILE A 121 31.08 -2.64 39.07
CA ILE A 121 30.02 -1.63 39.28
C ILE A 121 29.98 -0.62 38.14
N ILE A 122 31.13 -0.18 37.63
CA ILE A 122 31.22 0.83 36.57
C ILE A 122 30.70 0.24 35.26
N TYR A 123 31.10 -0.99 34.94
CA TYR A 123 30.66 -1.67 33.73
C TYR A 123 29.15 -1.95 33.75
N ASP A 124 28.64 -2.49 34.86
CA ASP A 124 27.22 -2.79 35.06
C ASP A 124 26.36 -1.51 34.93
N PHE A 125 26.83 -0.42 35.53
CA PHE A 125 26.16 0.88 35.44
C PHE A 125 26.12 1.41 34.00
N LEU A 126 27.23 1.32 33.27
CA LEU A 126 27.31 1.74 31.86
C LEU A 126 26.33 0.93 30.99
N ILE A 127 26.24 -0.38 31.22
CA ILE A 127 25.28 -1.24 30.52
C ILE A 127 23.84 -0.80 30.80
N VAL A 128 23.46 -0.64 32.07
CA VAL A 128 22.09 -0.23 32.43
C VAL A 128 21.75 1.13 31.82
N LEU A 129 22.70 2.08 31.86
CA LEU A 129 22.53 3.40 31.27
C LEU A 129 22.38 3.32 29.75
N SER A 130 23.15 2.46 29.08
CA SER A 130 23.02 2.24 27.64
C SER A 130 21.66 1.66 27.25
N LEU A 131 21.02 0.86 28.12
CA LEU A 131 19.69 0.34 27.86
C LEU A 131 18.64 1.46 27.76
N LEU A 132 18.84 2.54 28.51
CA LEU A 132 17.96 3.70 28.51
C LEU A 132 17.97 4.46 27.17
N THR A 133 19.07 4.38 26.39
CA THR A 133 19.18 5.03 25.07
C THR A 133 18.26 4.39 24.03
N VAL A 134 17.72 3.19 24.29
CA VAL A 134 16.72 2.54 23.44
C VAL A 134 15.44 3.36 23.37
N ILE A 135 15.06 4.07 24.44
CA ILE A 135 13.83 4.86 24.49
C ILE A 135 13.86 6.00 23.45
N PRO A 136 14.80 6.98 23.49
CA PRO A 136 14.82 8.06 22.51
C PRO A 136 15.05 7.53 21.08
N LEU A 137 15.87 6.49 20.93
CA LEU A 137 16.11 5.87 19.63
C LEU A 137 14.82 5.28 19.04
N SER A 138 14.06 4.52 19.83
CA SER A 138 12.79 3.92 19.38
C SER A 138 11.72 4.97 19.09
N MET A 139 11.68 6.07 19.87
CA MET A 139 10.80 7.22 19.60
C MET A 139 11.13 7.85 18.25
N TYR A 140 12.40 8.16 18.01
CA TYR A 140 12.86 8.77 16.78
C TYR A 140 12.55 7.89 15.56
N LEU A 141 12.94 6.61 15.63
CA LEU A 141 12.72 5.64 14.54
C LEU A 141 11.23 5.45 14.25
N ARG A 142 10.38 5.33 15.28
CA ARG A 142 8.92 5.20 15.11
C ARG A 142 8.32 6.44 14.46
N SER A 143 8.74 7.65 14.85
CA SER A 143 8.26 8.89 14.24
C SER A 143 8.57 8.93 12.74
N LYS A 144 9.82 8.60 12.36
CA LYS A 144 10.24 8.59 10.95
C LYS A 144 9.53 7.53 10.14
N TYR A 145 9.26 6.37 10.72
CA TYR A 145 8.46 5.36 10.05
C TYR A 145 7.00 5.77 9.83
N LEU A 146 6.37 6.45 10.80
CA LEU A 146 5.01 6.96 10.63
C LEU A 146 4.94 8.02 9.52
N GLU A 147 5.91 8.92 9.48
CA GLU A 147 6.05 9.94 8.43
C GLU A 147 6.18 9.28 7.03
N LEU A 148 7.03 8.26 6.89
CA LEU A 148 7.19 7.51 5.64
C LEU A 148 5.90 6.77 5.22
N LYS A 149 5.16 6.23 6.20
CA LYS A 149 3.89 5.53 5.95
C LYS A 149 2.79 6.49 5.48
N GLU A 150 2.76 7.70 6.03
CA GLU A 150 1.84 8.76 5.61
C GLU A 150 2.14 9.21 4.18
N GLN A 151 3.41 9.46 3.86
CA GLN A 151 3.86 9.82 2.51
C GLN A 151 3.52 8.72 1.48
N THR A 152 3.71 7.45 1.83
CA THR A 152 3.35 6.33 0.95
C THR A 152 1.84 6.27 0.67
N LYS A 153 1.02 6.55 1.69
CA LYS A 153 -0.45 6.58 1.54
C LYS A 153 -0.89 7.74 0.65
N GLU A 154 -0.28 8.91 0.81
CA GLU A 154 -0.55 10.08 -0.02
C GLU A 154 -0.23 9.79 -1.50
N ILE A 155 0.93 9.19 -1.77
CA ILE A 155 1.33 8.76 -3.12
C ILE A 155 0.30 7.79 -3.72
N LEU A 156 -0.15 6.81 -2.94
CA LEU A 156 -1.12 5.82 -3.41
C LEU A 156 -2.49 6.45 -3.73
N ILE A 157 -2.91 7.46 -2.97
CA ILE A 157 -4.15 8.21 -3.24
C ILE A 157 -4.01 9.03 -4.53
N ILE A 158 -2.85 9.68 -4.74
CA ILE A 158 -2.57 10.45 -5.96
C ILE A 158 -2.56 9.53 -7.19
N GLU A 159 -1.94 8.35 -7.08
CA GLU A 159 -1.89 7.36 -8.18
C GLU A 159 -3.29 6.83 -8.53
N GLU A 160 -4.12 6.52 -7.54
CA GLU A 160 -5.50 6.06 -7.77
C GLU A 160 -6.37 7.17 -8.39
N GLY A 161 -6.16 8.42 -7.98
CA GLY A 161 -6.79 9.60 -8.59
C GLY A 161 -6.43 9.73 -10.07
N SER A 162 -5.14 9.67 -10.39
CA SER A 162 -4.63 9.76 -11.77
C SER A 162 -5.17 8.63 -12.66
N LYS A 163 -5.22 7.38 -12.17
CA LYS A 163 -5.80 6.25 -12.94
C LYS A 163 -7.28 6.44 -13.26
N LYS A 164 -8.05 7.01 -12.32
CA LYS A 164 -9.48 7.32 -12.56
C LYS A 164 -9.65 8.41 -13.62
N GLU A 165 -8.77 9.41 -13.65
CA GLU A 165 -8.79 10.45 -14.68
C GLU A 165 -8.42 9.90 -16.06
N LEU A 166 -7.38 9.07 -16.15
CA LEU A 166 -7.00 8.40 -17.40
C LEU A 166 -8.13 7.53 -17.94
N SER A 167 -8.81 6.76 -17.10
CA SER A 167 -9.96 5.94 -17.50
C SER A 167 -11.14 6.78 -18.04
N LYS A 168 -11.39 7.97 -17.47
CA LYS A 168 -12.41 8.89 -18.00
C LYS A 168 -12.02 9.43 -19.38
N ILE A 169 -10.76 9.84 -19.55
CA ILE A 169 -10.26 10.34 -20.82
C ILE A 169 -10.34 9.25 -21.89
N GLU A 170 -9.93 8.02 -21.59
CA GLU A 170 -10.06 6.86 -22.49
C GLU A 170 -11.51 6.59 -22.88
N LYS A 171 -12.45 6.66 -21.93
CA LYS A 171 -13.87 6.43 -22.20
C LYS A 171 -14.47 7.52 -23.10
N ILE A 172 -14.12 8.79 -22.88
CA ILE A 172 -14.53 9.91 -23.72
C ILE A 172 -13.95 9.76 -25.13
N LEU A 173 -12.66 9.42 -25.23
CA LEU A 173 -11.97 9.23 -26.50
C LEU A 173 -12.58 8.06 -27.28
N SER A 174 -12.87 6.95 -26.62
CA SER A 174 -13.54 5.78 -27.21
C SER A 174 -14.94 6.13 -27.73
N ASN A 175 -15.72 6.92 -26.99
CA ASN A 175 -17.04 7.35 -27.45
C ASN A 175 -16.95 8.25 -28.70
N LYS A 176 -16.03 9.22 -28.70
CA LYS A 176 -15.82 10.09 -29.87
C LYS A 176 -15.35 9.31 -31.09
N ILE A 177 -14.45 8.34 -30.92
CA ILE A 177 -14.00 7.45 -32.01
C ILE A 177 -15.18 6.61 -32.54
N SER A 178 -16.00 6.02 -31.66
CA SER A 178 -17.16 5.23 -32.08
C SER A 178 -18.17 6.04 -32.87
N HIS A 179 -18.51 7.25 -32.42
CA HIS A 179 -19.40 8.16 -33.16
C HIS A 179 -18.83 8.49 -34.53
N PHE A 180 -17.55 8.84 -34.59
CA PHE A 180 -16.87 9.14 -35.85
C PHE A 180 -16.89 7.97 -36.84
N VAL A 181 -16.66 6.75 -36.37
CA VAL A 181 -16.73 5.54 -37.21
C VAL A 181 -18.14 5.35 -37.77
N ILE A 182 -19.18 5.61 -36.99
CA ILE A 182 -20.57 5.54 -37.45
C ILE A 182 -20.83 6.62 -38.51
N ASP A 183 -20.46 7.86 -38.23
CA ASP A 183 -20.70 9.03 -39.09
C ASP A 183 -20.02 8.90 -40.46
N ILE A 184 -18.84 8.28 -40.52
CA ILE A 184 -18.13 8.02 -41.78
C ILE A 184 -18.68 6.79 -42.51
N LYS A 185 -19.14 5.77 -41.79
CA LYS A 185 -19.60 4.52 -42.39
C LYS A 185 -20.83 4.74 -43.27
N GLU A 186 -21.74 5.62 -42.86
CA GLU A 186 -22.97 5.95 -43.59
C GLU A 186 -22.67 6.51 -45.01
N PRO A 187 -21.94 7.62 -45.19
CA PRO A 187 -21.66 8.17 -46.52
C PRO A 187 -20.80 7.22 -47.37
N ILE A 188 -19.89 6.44 -46.77
CA ILE A 188 -19.12 5.41 -47.52
C ILE A 188 -20.05 4.32 -48.05
N ASN A 189 -21.01 3.86 -47.25
CA ASN A 189 -21.95 2.83 -47.66
C ASN A 189 -22.90 3.35 -48.75
N ASP A 190 -23.34 4.60 -48.64
CA ASP A 190 -24.17 5.25 -49.66
C ASP A 190 -23.42 5.44 -50.98
N VAL A 191 -22.14 5.84 -50.92
CA VAL A 191 -21.26 5.90 -52.10
C VAL A 191 -21.18 4.53 -52.76
N LYS A 192 -20.99 3.45 -51.98
CA LYS A 192 -20.93 2.09 -52.51
C LYS A 192 -22.24 1.68 -53.20
N GLN A 193 -23.39 1.98 -52.59
CA GLN A 193 -24.70 1.66 -53.18
C GLN A 193 -24.96 2.46 -54.46
N ILE A 194 -24.67 3.76 -54.47
CA ILE A 194 -24.87 4.60 -55.64
C ILE A 194 -23.89 4.22 -56.76
N ALA A 195 -22.64 3.88 -56.44
CA ALA A 195 -21.66 3.39 -57.42
C ALA A 195 -22.11 2.08 -58.08
N TYR A 196 -22.75 1.18 -57.30
CA TYR A 196 -23.34 -0.05 -57.85
C TYR A 196 -24.52 0.22 -58.80
N LEU A 197 -25.36 1.21 -58.49
CA LEU A 197 -26.44 1.63 -59.39
C LEU A 197 -25.91 2.31 -60.65
N LEU A 198 -24.87 3.14 -60.51
CA LEU A 198 -24.19 3.82 -61.61
C LEU A 198 -23.69 2.83 -62.68
N ASP A 199 -23.11 1.71 -62.25
CA ASP A 199 -22.59 0.64 -63.13
C ASP A 199 -23.70 -0.05 -63.95
N LYS A 200 -24.94 -0.06 -63.44
CA LYS A 200 -26.09 -0.72 -64.09
C LYS A 200 -26.92 0.21 -64.97
N THR A 201 -26.65 1.51 -64.95
CA THR A 201 -27.48 2.51 -65.61
C THR A 201 -26.91 2.88 -66.98
N ASN A 202 -27.77 2.85 -68.02
CA ASN A 202 -27.41 3.23 -69.39
C ASN A 202 -27.78 4.68 -69.76
N SER A 203 -28.57 5.37 -68.92
CA SER A 203 -29.00 6.75 -69.16
C SER A 203 -27.90 7.74 -68.78
N LYS A 204 -27.44 8.55 -69.74
CA LYS A 204 -26.43 9.60 -69.51
C LYS A 204 -26.84 10.61 -68.44
N GLU A 205 -28.13 10.96 -68.36
CA GLU A 205 -28.62 11.92 -67.35
C GLU A 205 -28.57 11.35 -65.94
N GLU A 206 -28.95 10.08 -65.78
CA GLU A 206 -28.90 9.38 -64.49
C GLU A 206 -27.45 9.12 -64.04
N ILE A 207 -26.56 8.75 -64.97
CA ILE A 207 -25.11 8.63 -64.71
C ILE A 207 -24.56 9.92 -64.11
N LYS A 208 -24.84 11.07 -64.75
CA LYS A 208 -24.36 12.37 -64.27
C LYS A 208 -24.93 12.69 -62.87
N LYS A 209 -26.20 12.37 -62.63
CA LYS A 209 -26.85 12.56 -61.31
C LYS A 209 -26.19 11.71 -60.22
N TYR A 210 -25.91 10.44 -60.51
CA TYR A 210 -25.24 9.54 -59.56
C TYR A 210 -23.79 9.96 -59.28
N GLN A 211 -23.05 10.37 -60.31
CA GLN A 211 -21.69 10.91 -60.14
C GLN A 211 -21.66 12.14 -59.21
N THR A 212 -22.57 13.11 -59.43
CA THR A 212 -22.66 14.29 -58.56
C THR A 212 -22.97 13.92 -57.11
N ARG A 213 -23.85 12.92 -56.89
CA ARG A 213 -24.16 12.44 -55.53
C ARG A 213 -22.97 11.75 -54.87
N ILE A 214 -22.23 10.91 -55.59
CA ILE A 214 -21.03 10.25 -55.09
C ILE A 214 -19.99 11.30 -54.66
N ILE A 215 -19.75 12.32 -55.49
CA ILE A 215 -18.81 13.40 -55.18
C ILE A 215 -19.24 14.13 -53.90
N ALA A 216 -20.52 14.52 -53.80
CA ALA A 216 -21.03 15.22 -52.62
C ALA A 216 -20.91 14.39 -51.33
N LEU A 217 -21.18 13.08 -51.38
CA LEU A 217 -21.03 12.19 -50.22
C LEU A 217 -19.56 11.98 -49.83
N ALA A 218 -18.67 11.84 -50.82
CA ALA A 218 -17.23 11.73 -50.57
C ALA A 218 -16.66 13.01 -49.95
N GLU A 219 -17.08 14.19 -50.44
CA GLU A 219 -16.71 15.48 -49.84
C GLU A 219 -17.23 15.62 -48.40
N ASN A 220 -18.43 15.11 -48.12
CA ASN A 220 -18.98 15.10 -46.76
C ASN A 220 -18.16 14.20 -45.82
N ALA A 221 -17.83 12.97 -46.24
CA ALA A 221 -16.99 12.06 -45.46
C ALA A 221 -15.59 12.65 -45.18
N ILE A 222 -14.97 13.30 -46.19
CA ILE A 222 -13.68 14.01 -46.01
C ILE A 222 -13.82 15.17 -45.03
N ARG A 223 -14.94 15.90 -45.08
CA ARG A 223 -15.22 16.99 -44.14
C ARG A 223 -15.35 16.47 -42.70
N GLN A 224 -16.09 15.40 -42.50
CA GLN A 224 -16.23 14.75 -41.19
C GLN A 224 -14.87 14.25 -40.67
N LEU A 225 -14.03 13.64 -41.52
CA LEU A 225 -12.66 13.25 -41.18
C LEU A 225 -11.82 14.45 -40.70
N LYS A 226 -11.82 15.56 -41.44
CA LYS A 226 -11.10 16.79 -41.04
C LYS A 226 -11.63 17.39 -39.73
N THR A 227 -12.95 17.40 -39.54
CA THR A 227 -13.56 17.85 -38.29
C THR A 227 -13.12 16.96 -37.13
N PHE A 228 -13.09 15.65 -37.31
CA PHE A 228 -12.60 14.71 -36.30
C PHE A 228 -11.12 14.92 -35.99
N GLU A 229 -10.25 15.00 -36.99
CA GLU A 229 -8.81 15.26 -36.80
C GLU A 229 -8.56 16.55 -36.02
N THR A 230 -9.27 17.63 -36.37
CA THR A 230 -9.15 18.92 -35.66
C THR A 230 -9.73 18.91 -34.25
N THR A 231 -10.69 18.02 -33.96
CA THR A 231 -11.32 17.91 -32.64
C THR A 231 -10.56 16.95 -31.72
N VAL A 232 -9.91 15.93 -32.29
CA VAL A 232 -9.29 14.82 -31.54
C VAL A 232 -7.76 14.93 -31.43
N THR A 233 -7.12 15.83 -32.18
CA THR A 233 -5.69 16.12 -31.97
C THR A 233 -5.44 16.71 -30.58
N GLY A 234 -4.54 16.04 -29.83
CA GLY A 234 -4.40 16.17 -28.37
C GLY A 234 -4.16 17.58 -27.79
N ARG A 235 -3.78 18.58 -28.60
CA ARG A 235 -3.64 19.98 -28.14
C ARG A 235 -4.98 20.60 -27.70
N LYS A 236 -6.06 20.39 -28.46
CA LYS A 236 -7.38 20.96 -28.12
C LYS A 236 -8.10 20.20 -27.02
N ILE A 237 -7.93 18.88 -26.94
CA ILE A 237 -8.49 18.07 -25.85
C ILE A 237 -7.88 18.48 -24.51
N LEU A 238 -6.54 18.63 -24.44
CA LEU A 238 -5.87 19.02 -23.21
C LEU A 238 -6.25 20.45 -22.76
N GLU A 239 -6.37 21.42 -23.68
CA GLU A 239 -6.83 22.78 -23.35
C GLU A 239 -8.28 22.83 -22.83
N ARG A 240 -9.19 22.05 -23.43
CA ARG A 240 -10.62 22.07 -23.07
C ARG A 240 -10.89 21.40 -21.73
N TYR A 241 -10.12 20.36 -21.35
CA TYR A 241 -10.27 19.70 -20.04
C TYR A 241 -9.39 20.31 -18.93
N ALA A 242 -8.37 21.11 -19.27
CA ALA A 242 -7.62 21.90 -18.28
C ALA A 242 -8.42 23.10 -17.74
N THR A 243 -9.55 23.46 -18.36
CA THR A 243 -10.41 24.57 -17.94
C THR A 243 -11.75 24.08 -17.35
N PRO A 244 -12.22 24.60 -16.19
CA PRO A 244 -13.47 24.18 -15.54
C PRO A 244 -14.74 24.32 -16.40
N GLN A 245 -14.68 25.13 -17.47
CA GLN A 245 -15.81 25.35 -18.38
C GLN A 245 -16.02 24.19 -19.35
N GLY A 246 -14.96 23.52 -19.83
CA GLY A 246 -15.08 22.41 -20.78
C GLY A 246 -15.76 21.17 -20.19
N GLN A 247 -15.58 20.92 -18.88
CA GLN A 247 -16.25 19.81 -18.19
C GLN A 247 -17.78 20.02 -18.05
N ARG A 248 -18.26 21.28 -18.08
CA ARG A 248 -19.69 21.59 -17.98
C ARG A 248 -20.43 21.51 -19.32
N GLU A 249 -19.74 21.72 -20.44
CA GLU A 249 -20.34 21.60 -21.78
C GLU A 249 -20.65 20.15 -22.13
N ASP A 250 -19.71 19.22 -21.87
CA ASP A 250 -19.91 17.80 -22.17
C ASP A 250 -20.99 17.13 -21.29
N GLN A 251 -21.16 17.57 -20.04
CA GLN A 251 -22.27 17.09 -19.18
C GLN A 251 -23.64 17.46 -19.76
N LYS A 252 -23.78 18.69 -20.27
CA LYS A 252 -25.03 19.14 -20.92
C LYS A 252 -25.29 18.41 -22.24
N GLU A 253 -24.25 18.03 -22.98
CA GLU A 253 -24.38 17.29 -24.23
C GLU A 253 -24.73 15.80 -23.99
N SER A 254 -24.27 15.21 -22.89
CA SER A 254 -24.70 13.87 -22.46
C SER A 254 -26.15 13.83 -21.95
N GLU A 255 -26.60 14.86 -21.24
CA GLU A 255 -27.99 14.94 -20.74
C GLU A 255 -29.01 15.22 -21.86
N SER A 256 -28.62 15.95 -22.92
CA SER A 256 -29.50 16.20 -24.08
C SER A 256 -29.66 14.98 -25.00
N SER A 257 -28.67 14.09 -25.03
CA SER A 257 -28.71 12.86 -25.84
C SER A 257 -29.48 11.71 -25.17
N GLU A 258 -29.63 11.71 -23.84
CA GLU A 258 -30.51 10.78 -23.12
C GLU A 258 -32.00 11.16 -23.18
N THR A 259 -32.32 12.45 -23.18
CA THR A 259 -33.72 12.94 -23.21
C THR A 259 -34.41 12.78 -24.57
N THR A 260 -33.67 12.48 -25.65
CA THR A 260 -34.24 12.26 -26.99
C THR A 260 -34.57 10.79 -27.27
N LYS A 261 -34.29 9.88 -26.31
CA LYS A 261 -34.53 8.42 -26.45
C LYS A 261 -35.67 7.87 -25.60
N ALA A 262 -36.42 8.74 -24.91
CA ALA A 262 -37.65 8.40 -24.20
C ALA A 262 -38.87 8.93 -24.99
#